data_AF-A0A519LMX4-F1
#
_entry.id   AF-A0A519LMX4-F1
#
_cell.length_a   1.000
_cell.length_b   1.000
_cell.length_c   1.000
_cell.angle_alpha   90.00
_cell.angle_beta   90.00
_cell.angle_gamma   90.00
#
_symmetry.space_group_name_H-M   'P 1'
#
loop_
_entity.id
_entity.type
_entity.pdbx_description
1 polymer ?
#
loop_
_entity_poly.entity_id
_entity_poly.type
_entity_poly.pdbx_seq_one_letter_code
_entity_poly.pdbx_strand_id
1 'polypeptide(L)'
;IQITAFVLTFILVVVAVYLLAKFLTGVADFAQLGLINKLGGAFFRVLKTILIVSIFIALFEKINFDNTFAKKETLDNSIFYNPIKKVAAFVYPSIEKWYETFKESQKEKNKEETPKDSEKE
;
A
#
# COMPACT_ATOMS: atom_id res chain seq x y z
N ILE A 1 24.37 -37.90 24.62
CA ILE A 1 23.93 -38.47 23.32
C ILE A 1 22.86 -37.59 22.66
N GLN A 2 21.77 -37.20 23.34
CA GLN A 2 20.71 -36.35 22.77
C GLN A 2 21.20 -35.01 22.19
N ILE A 3 22.06 -34.29 22.92
CA ILE A 3 22.63 -33.01 22.47
C ILE A 3 23.50 -33.21 21.23
N THR A 4 24.33 -34.26 21.20
CA THR A 4 25.18 -34.62 20.06
C THR A 4 24.35 -34.95 18.83
N ALA A 5 23.26 -35.71 18.99
CA ALA A 5 22.34 -36.02 17.90
C ALA A 5 21.66 -34.75 17.37
N PHE A 6 21.17 -33.86 18.24
CA PHE A 6 20.58 -32.58 17.84
C PHE A 6 21.55 -31.72 17.00
N VAL A 7 22.80 -31.59 17.46
CA VAL A 7 23.83 -30.81 16.75
C VAL A 7 24.14 -31.45 15.39
N LEU A 8 24.25 -32.77 15.30
CA LEU A 8 24.48 -33.47 14.03
C LEU A 8 23.33 -33.27 13.04
N THR A 9 22.09 -33.44 13.48
CA THR A 9 20.92 -33.24 12.62
C THR A 9 20.80 -31.79 12.17
N PHE A 10 21.10 -30.83 13.05
CA PHE A 10 21.09 -29.42 12.71
C PHE A 10 22.12 -29.10 11.61
N ILE A 11 23.36 -29.58 11.75
CA ILE A 11 24.39 -29.41 10.72
C ILE A 11 23.94 -30.04 9.41
N LEU A 12 23.37 -31.26 9.46
CA LEU A 12 22.90 -31.96 8.26
C LEU A 12 21.78 -31.18 7.55
N VAL A 13 20.81 -30.65 8.30
CA VAL A 13 19.73 -29.83 7.75
C VAL A 13 20.28 -28.52 7.15
N VAL A 14 21.20 -27.84 7.84
CA VAL A 14 21.83 -26.62 7.33
C VAL A 14 22.57 -26.88 6.02
N VAL A 15 23.34 -27.97 5.94
CA VAL A 15 24.04 -28.37 4.72
C VAL A 15 23.04 -28.72 3.62
N ALA A 16 21.99 -29.48 3.91
CA ALA A 16 20.97 -29.82 2.94
C ALA A 16 20.25 -28.58 2.38
N VAL A 17 19.86 -27.65 3.25
CA VAL A 17 19.24 -26.37 2.84
C VAL A 17 20.20 -25.52 2.02
N TYR A 18 21.48 -25.45 2.39
CA TYR A 18 22.50 -24.72 1.64
C TYR A 18 22.69 -25.30 0.24
N LEU A 19 22.80 -26.63 0.12
CA LEU A 19 22.94 -27.31 -1.18
C LEU A 19 21.69 -27.12 -2.04
N LEU A 20 20.51 -27.21 -1.44
CA LEU A 20 19.24 -26.99 -2.12
C LEU A 20 19.14 -25.54 -2.62
N ALA A 21 19.49 -24.55 -1.80
CA ALA A 21 19.54 -23.15 -2.20
C ALA A 21 20.48 -22.95 -3.38
N LYS A 22 21.71 -23.50 -3.30
CA LYS A 22 22.70 -23.42 -4.39
C LYS A 22 22.22 -24.09 -5.67
N PHE A 23 21.54 -25.24 -5.57
CA PHE A 23 20.92 -25.92 -6.71
C PHE A 23 19.83 -25.06 -7.34
N LEU A 24 18.90 -24.52 -6.55
CA LEU A 24 17.83 -23.65 -7.05
C LEU A 24 18.37 -22.36 -7.69
N THR A 25 19.40 -21.74 -7.10
CA THR A 25 20.10 -20.59 -7.71
C THR A 25 20.75 -20.99 -9.03
N GLY A 26 21.43 -22.14 -9.09
CA GLY A 26 22.01 -22.66 -10.33
C GLY A 26 20.97 -22.94 -11.41
N VAL A 27 19.80 -23.48 -11.05
CA VAL A 27 18.68 -23.68 -11.99
C VAL A 27 18.13 -22.34 -12.47
N ALA A 28 17.98 -21.36 -11.59
CA ALA A 28 17.55 -20.02 -11.95
C ALA A 28 18.53 -19.32 -12.90
N ASP A 29 19.83 -19.45 -12.63
CA ASP A 29 20.90 -18.87 -13.44
C ASP A 29 21.02 -19.59 -14.80
N PHE A 30 20.89 -20.92 -14.82
CA PHE A 30 20.93 -21.73 -16.05
C PHE A 30 19.75 -21.43 -16.99
N ALA A 31 18.57 -21.17 -16.43
CA ALA A 31 17.41 -20.75 -17.20
C ALA A 31 17.47 -19.27 -17.65
N GLN A 32 18.60 -18.57 -17.44
CA GLN A 32 18.77 -17.13 -17.68
C GLN A 32 17.67 -16.28 -17.02
N LEU A 33 17.09 -16.78 -15.91
CA LEU A 33 15.99 -16.12 -15.20
C LEU A 33 16.46 -14.88 -14.44
N GLY A 34 17.69 -14.42 -14.61
CA GLY A 34 18.13 -13.10 -14.17
C GLY A 34 17.18 -12.00 -14.65
N LEU A 35 16.62 -12.12 -15.86
CA LEU A 35 15.59 -11.20 -16.34
C LEU A 35 14.27 -11.37 -15.57
N ILE A 36 13.78 -12.59 -15.38
CA ILE A 36 12.54 -12.87 -14.62
C ILE A 36 12.66 -12.44 -13.16
N ASN A 37 13.81 -12.66 -12.50
CA ASN A 37 14.07 -12.25 -11.13
C ASN A 37 14.15 -10.72 -11.01
N LYS A 38 14.77 -10.06 -12.00
CA LYS A 38 14.80 -8.60 -12.08
C LYS A 38 13.42 -8.01 -12.34
N LEU A 39 12.61 -8.64 -13.19
CA LEU A 39 11.23 -8.24 -13.46
C LEU A 39 10.32 -8.47 -12.25
N GLY A 40 10.46 -9.62 -11.57
CA GLY A 40 9.76 -9.91 -10.33
C GLY A 40 10.13 -8.91 -9.23
N GLY A 41 11.42 -8.60 -9.08
CA GLY A 41 11.89 -7.56 -8.16
C GLY A 41 11.42 -6.15 -8.52
N ALA A 42 11.37 -5.81 -9.82
CA ALA A 42 10.84 -4.54 -10.30
C ALA A 42 9.33 -4.42 -10.04
N PHE A 43 8.57 -5.46 -10.36
CA PHE A 43 7.14 -5.55 -10.11
C PHE A 43 6.84 -5.44 -8.61
N PHE A 44 7.55 -6.21 -7.78
CA PHE A 44 7.41 -6.16 -6.33
C PHE A 44 7.77 -4.78 -5.75
N ARG A 45 8.78 -4.11 -6.32
CA ARG A 45 9.13 -2.73 -5.95
C ARG A 45 7.99 -1.76 -6.28
N VAL A 46 7.38 -1.86 -7.46
CA VAL A 46 6.22 -1.03 -7.83
C VAL A 46 5.07 -1.27 -6.87
N LEU A 47 4.72 -2.53 -6.60
CA LEU A 47 3.67 -2.88 -5.64
C LEU A 47 3.94 -2.27 -4.26
N LYS A 48 5.15 -2.46 -3.71
CA LYS A 48 5.53 -1.90 -2.41
C LYS A 48 5.42 -0.37 -2.41
N THR A 49 5.86 0.30 -3.47
CA THR A 49 5.76 1.76 -3.59
C THR A 49 4.31 2.23 -3.60
N ILE A 50 3.42 1.56 -4.35
CA ILE A 50 1.99 1.88 -4.37
C ILE A 50 1.40 1.79 -2.95
N LEU A 51 1.77 0.76 -2.18
CA LEU A 51 1.33 0.61 -0.79
C LEU A 51 1.86 1.73 0.12
N ILE A 52 3.10 2.16 -0.07
CA ILE A 52 3.66 3.27 0.70
C ILE A 52 2.93 4.57 0.36
N VAL A 53 2.71 4.85 -0.92
CA VAL A 53 2.01 6.06 -1.38
C VAL A 53 0.55 6.06 -0.92
N SER A 54 -0.11 4.89 -0.85
CA SER A 54 -1.48 4.79 -0.37
C SER A 54 -1.62 5.21 1.11
N ILE A 55 -0.61 4.90 1.95
CA ILE A 55 -0.54 5.42 3.32
C ILE A 55 -0.41 6.95 3.32
N PHE A 56 0.46 7.52 2.49
CA PHE A 56 0.63 8.98 2.41
C PHE A 56 -0.65 9.67 1.94
N ILE A 57 -1.37 9.11 0.96
CA ILE A 57 -2.67 9.63 0.51
C ILE A 57 -3.70 9.61 1.64
N ALA A 58 -3.75 8.54 2.43
CA ALA A 58 -4.65 8.46 3.58
C ALA A 58 -4.33 9.53 4.64
N LEU A 59 -3.04 9.78 4.92
CA LEU A 59 -2.63 10.85 5.82
C LEU A 59 -2.92 12.24 5.23
N PHE A 60 -2.72 12.42 3.92
CA PHE A 60 -3.01 13.66 3.23
C PHE A 60 -4.50 14.02 3.31
N GLU A 61 -5.41 13.05 3.13
CA GLU A 61 -6.86 13.26 3.32
C GLU A 61 -7.19 13.80 4.71
N LYS A 62 -6.53 13.27 5.75
CA LYS A 62 -6.72 13.72 7.14
C LYS A 62 -6.23 15.15 7.36
N ILE A 63 -5.16 15.55 6.70
CA ILE A 63 -4.56 16.88 6.85
C ILE A 63 -5.30 17.91 5.99
N ASN A 64 -5.72 17.52 4.79
CA ASN A 64 -6.44 18.35 3.83
C ASN A 64 -7.97 18.26 4.00
N PHE A 65 -8.46 17.91 5.18
CA PHE A 65 -9.89 17.71 5.42
C PHE A 65 -10.70 18.98 5.16
N ASP A 66 -10.13 20.16 5.36
CA ASP A 66 -10.74 21.48 5.12
C ASP A 66 -10.43 22.04 3.73
N ASN A 67 -9.81 21.24 2.85
CA ASN A 67 -9.36 21.64 1.52
C ASN A 67 -8.32 22.78 1.50
N THR A 68 -7.61 23.03 2.61
CA THR A 68 -6.60 24.10 2.73
C THR A 68 -5.40 23.91 1.79
N PHE A 69 -4.97 22.67 1.55
CA PHE A 69 -3.82 22.35 0.70
C PHE A 69 -4.20 22.04 -0.75
N ALA A 70 -5.35 21.40 -0.98
CA ALA A 70 -5.87 21.10 -2.30
C ALA A 70 -7.40 21.11 -2.31
N LYS A 71 -7.98 21.71 -3.36
CA LYS A 71 -9.43 21.71 -3.57
C LYS A 71 -9.92 20.31 -3.90
N LYS A 72 -11.08 19.96 -3.35
CA LYS A 72 -11.77 18.69 -3.65
C LYS A 72 -11.91 18.41 -5.14
N GLU A 73 -12.28 19.41 -5.94
CA GLU A 73 -12.41 19.29 -7.39
C GLU A 73 -11.09 18.88 -8.08
N THR A 74 -9.96 19.41 -7.63
CA THR A 74 -8.65 19.05 -8.17
C THR A 74 -8.28 17.60 -7.86
N LEU A 75 -8.62 17.13 -6.66
CA LEU A 75 -8.38 15.76 -6.24
C LEU A 75 -9.31 14.77 -6.94
N ASP A 76 -10.59 15.15 -7.11
CA ASP A 76 -11.60 14.34 -7.80
C ASP A 76 -11.27 14.16 -9.28
N ASN A 77 -10.73 15.20 -9.94
CA ASN A 77 -10.29 15.16 -11.33
C ASN A 77 -8.90 14.51 -11.52
N SER A 78 -8.23 14.08 -10.45
CA SER A 78 -6.90 13.47 -10.55
C SER A 78 -6.96 12.01 -10.98
N ILE A 79 -6.15 11.70 -12.00
CA ILE A 79 -6.01 10.35 -12.58
C ILE A 79 -5.45 9.36 -11.55
N PHE A 80 -4.57 9.81 -10.66
CA PHE A 80 -3.86 8.93 -9.71
C PHE A 80 -4.47 8.93 -8.30
N TYR A 81 -5.07 10.04 -7.88
CA TYR A 81 -5.54 10.20 -6.50
C TYR A 81 -6.60 9.18 -6.14
N ASN A 82 -7.66 9.10 -6.95
CA ASN A 82 -8.79 8.21 -6.70
C ASN A 82 -8.42 6.72 -6.73
N PRO A 83 -7.62 6.23 -7.71
CA PRO A 83 -7.12 4.86 -7.67
C PRO A 83 -6.28 4.55 -6.44
N ILE A 84 -5.35 5.42 -6.05
CA ILE A 84 -4.49 5.18 -4.89
C ILE A 84 -5.30 5.24 -3.58
N LYS A 85 -6.27 6.16 -3.48
CA LYS A 85 -7.21 6.23 -2.34
C LYS A 85 -8.01 4.92 -2.18
N LYS A 86 -8.50 4.35 -3.28
CA LYS A 86 -9.19 3.04 -3.27
C LYS A 86 -8.27 1.92 -2.82
N VAL A 87 -7.02 1.89 -3.31
CA VAL A 87 -6.02 0.92 -2.84
C VAL A 87 -5.75 1.10 -1.34
N ALA A 88 -5.67 2.34 -0.85
CA ALA A 88 -5.48 2.63 0.58
C ALA A 88 -6.63 2.06 1.41
N ALA A 89 -7.88 2.34 1.02
CA ALA A 89 -9.08 1.85 1.72
C ALA A 89 -9.16 0.32 1.73
N PHE A 90 -8.87 -0.32 0.58
CA PHE A 90 -8.88 -1.78 0.45
C PHE A 90 -7.80 -2.47 1.30
N VAL A 91 -6.56 -1.97 1.26
CA VAL A 91 -5.43 -2.60 1.97
C VAL A 91 -5.45 -2.27 3.47
N TYR A 92 -5.98 -1.10 3.83
CA TYR A 92 -6.07 -0.64 5.22
C TYR A 92 -7.54 -0.33 5.59
N PRO A 93 -8.40 -1.35 5.79
CA PRO A 93 -9.83 -1.15 6.08
C PRO A 93 -10.09 -0.36 7.37
N SER A 94 -9.13 -0.32 8.30
CA SER A 94 -9.20 0.54 9.48
C SER A 94 -9.22 2.04 9.13
N ILE A 95 -8.68 2.43 7.98
CA ILE A 95 -8.74 3.79 7.43
C ILE A 95 -10.13 4.09 6.84
N GLU A 96 -10.90 3.08 6.41
CA GLU A 96 -12.29 3.23 5.91
C GLU A 96 -13.19 3.98 6.91
N LYS A 97 -13.08 3.63 8.21
CA LYS A 97 -13.82 4.31 9.28
C LYS A 97 -13.44 5.79 9.41
N TRP A 98 -12.17 6.11 9.16
CA TRP A 98 -11.71 7.50 9.14
C TRP A 98 -12.29 8.25 7.93
N TYR A 99 -12.33 7.62 6.76
CA TYR A 99 -12.88 8.22 5.55
C TYR A 99 -14.37 8.57 5.65
N GLU A 100 -15.22 7.69 6.19
CA GLU A 100 -16.64 7.98 6.34
C GLU A 100 -16.86 9.17 7.31
N THR A 101 -16.09 9.23 8.39
CA THR A 101 -16.11 10.36 9.34
C THR A 101 -15.73 11.70 8.67
N PHE A 102 -14.74 11.70 7.77
CA PHE A 102 -14.36 12.90 6.99
C PHE A 102 -15.42 13.29 5.96
N LYS A 103 -16.04 12.32 5.30
CA LYS A 103 -17.06 12.57 4.28
C LYS A 103 -18.34 13.15 4.87
N GLU A 104 -18.75 12.69 6.05
CA GLU A 104 -19.89 13.23 6.77
C GLU A 104 -19.65 14.68 7.22
N SER A 105 -18.47 14.97 7.79
CA SER A 105 -18.10 16.35 8.19
C SER A 105 -17.99 17.34 7.02
N GLN A 106 -17.59 16.89 5.83
CA GLN A 106 -17.61 17.71 4.60
C GLN A 106 -19.03 17.96 4.05
N LYS A 107 -19.93 16.99 4.23
CA LYS A 107 -21.34 17.14 3.84
C LYS A 107 -22.09 18.12 4.74
N GLU A 108 -21.76 18.15 6.02
CA GLU A 108 -22.36 19.10 6.97
C GLU A 108 -21.89 20.54 6.70
N LYS A 109 -20.58 20.76 6.51
CA LYS A 109 -20.05 22.10 6.14
C LYS A 109 -20.65 22.67 4.86
N ASN A 110 -20.77 21.85 3.80
CA ASN A 110 -21.38 22.32 2.54
C ASN A 110 -22.88 22.65 2.66
N LYS A 111 -23.59 22.09 3.65
CA LYS A 111 -25.01 22.43 3.89
C LYS A 111 -25.18 23.74 4.63
N GLU A 112 -24.26 24.10 5.52
CA GLU A 112 -24.31 25.36 6.27
C GLU A 112 -23.90 26.58 5.42
N GLU A 113 -23.11 26.41 4.36
CA GLU A 113 -22.68 27.50 3.47
C GLU A 113 -23.68 27.85 2.35
N THR A 114 -24.85 27.21 2.27
CA THR A 114 -25.88 27.62 1.29
C THR A 114 -26.63 28.84 1.85
N PRO A 115 -26.49 30.06 1.30
CA PRO A 115 -27.09 31.26 1.87
C PRO A 115 -28.62 31.19 1.76
N LYS A 116 -29.30 31.46 2.87
CA LYS A 116 -30.76 31.65 2.99
C LYS A 116 -31.30 32.90 2.25
N ASP A 117 -30.55 33.48 1.31
CA ASP A 117 -30.81 34.85 0.82
C ASP A 117 -31.35 34.93 -0.62
N SER A 118 -31.83 33.83 -1.19
CA SER A 118 -32.53 33.82 -2.49
C SER A 118 -34.07 33.76 -2.39
N GLU A 119 -34.63 34.05 -1.22
CA GLU A 119 -36.06 34.38 -1.04
C GLU A 119 -36.20 35.87 -0.66
N LYS A 120 -35.88 36.76 -1.60
CA LYS A 120 -36.37 38.16 -1.67
C LYS A 120 -35.80 38.83 -2.92
N GLU A 121 -36.42 38.56 -4.07
CA GLU A 121 -36.78 39.53 -5.12
C GLU A 121 -37.68 38.87 -6.17
#